data_AF-A0A1V4XFQ1-F1
#
_entry.id   AF-A0A1V4XFQ1-F1
#
_cell.length_a   1.000
_cell.length_b   1.000
_cell.length_c   1.000
_cell.angle_alpha   90.00
_cell.angle_beta   90.00
_cell.angle_gamma   90.00
#
_symmetry.space_group_name_H-M   'P 1'
#
loop_
_entity.id
_entity.type
_entity.pdbx_description
1 polymer ?
#
loop_
_entity_poly.entity_id
_entity_poly.type
_entity_poly.pdbx_seq_one_letter_code
_entity_poly.pdbx_strand_id
1 'polypeptide(L)'
;MTQRDPKETERFLSQAQFYLDNGLYREAEDYAETRLTEQPKDIDAQTVLCQVWMKTGRIPRVKELLGEVEETITELSKFHLVMGDVCRKGGLTQEAIRFYRRFTALNPGSERAREVSWKLRTMEPAQGEPLSPAWGSGAEDHQISSDLYTLTLAELYIKQNHHDMAREVLNAILQKEPDNRKAADMIRDLDRTRKERVDQERARDRKKRLLGELTKWLQNLQRVNGAPISSPAARQKMMPDPVFDDAFDDVKSK
;
A
#
# COMPACT_ATOMS: atom_id res chain seq x y z
N MET A 1 2.35 15.65 -5.07
CA MET A 1 2.57 14.20 -5.32
C MET A 1 3.22 14.07 -6.68
N THR A 2 4.51 13.76 -6.70
CA THR A 2 5.35 13.75 -7.91
C THR A 2 5.05 12.49 -8.72
N GLN A 3 4.54 12.65 -9.94
CA GLN A 3 4.40 11.53 -10.87
C GLN A 3 5.78 10.93 -11.12
N ARG A 4 5.90 9.61 -10.92
CA ARG A 4 7.16 8.88 -11.08
C ARG A 4 7.37 8.59 -12.56
N ASP A 5 8.46 9.08 -13.14
CA ASP A 5 8.81 8.74 -14.52
C ASP A 5 9.24 7.26 -14.58
N PRO A 6 8.55 6.40 -15.36
CA PRO A 6 8.89 4.99 -15.47
C PRO A 6 10.35 4.74 -15.83
N LYS A 7 10.96 5.60 -16.66
CA LYS A 7 12.35 5.46 -17.09
C LYS A 7 13.34 5.76 -15.96
N GLU A 8 13.02 6.72 -15.11
CA GLU A 8 13.86 7.03 -13.94
C GLU A 8 13.79 5.93 -12.88
N THR A 9 12.63 5.30 -12.71
CA THR A 9 12.49 4.13 -11.84
C THR A 9 13.30 2.95 -12.36
N GLU A 10 13.20 2.63 -13.65
CA GLU A 10 13.93 1.52 -14.27
C GLU A 10 15.44 1.71 -14.18
N ARG A 11 15.92 2.95 -14.42
CA ARG A 11 17.33 3.30 -14.27
C ARG A 11 17.81 3.14 -12.82
N PHE A 12 17.03 3.62 -11.85
CA PHE A 12 17.35 3.48 -10.43
C PHE A 12 17.49 2.00 -10.04
N LEU A 13 16.49 1.18 -10.40
CA LEU A 13 16.48 -0.24 -10.08
C LEU A 13 17.66 -0.98 -10.71
N SER A 14 17.95 -0.71 -11.98
CA SER A 14 19.07 -1.35 -12.69
C SER A 14 20.42 -1.02 -12.03
N GLN A 15 20.63 0.24 -11.64
CA GLN A 15 21.86 0.68 -10.98
C GLN A 15 21.98 0.11 -9.55
N ALA A 16 20.89 0.13 -8.79
CA ALA A 16 20.86 -0.46 -7.44
C ALA A 16 21.13 -1.97 -7.49
N GLN A 17 20.55 -2.67 -8.47
CA GLN A 17 20.79 -4.09 -8.67
C GLN A 17 22.25 -4.37 -9.05
N PHE A 18 22.84 -3.54 -9.91
CA PHE A 18 24.27 -3.63 -10.23
C PHE A 18 25.15 -3.54 -8.97
N TYR A 19 24.90 -2.58 -8.07
CA TYR A 19 25.66 -2.49 -6.83
C TYR A 19 25.48 -3.72 -5.93
N LEU A 20 24.25 -4.21 -5.80
CA LEU A 20 23.93 -5.41 -5.02
C LEU A 20 24.62 -6.67 -5.56
N ASP A 21 24.60 -6.88 -6.87
CA ASP A 21 25.19 -8.06 -7.52
C ASP A 21 26.72 -8.09 -7.42
N ASN A 22 27.34 -6.90 -7.39
CA ASN A 22 28.79 -6.76 -7.22
C ASN A 22 29.22 -6.71 -5.74
N GLY A 23 28.30 -6.85 -4.79
CA GLY A 23 28.61 -6.78 -3.35
C GLY A 23 28.98 -5.39 -2.85
N LEU A 24 28.72 -4.35 -3.65
CA LEU A 24 28.94 -2.93 -3.34
C LEU A 24 27.79 -2.42 -2.45
N TYR A 25 27.68 -3.01 -1.26
CA TYR A 25 26.52 -2.83 -0.39
C TYR A 25 26.43 -1.41 0.17
N ARG A 26 27.56 -0.74 0.40
CA ARG A 26 27.58 0.63 0.92
C ARG A 26 27.09 1.61 -0.14
N GLU A 27 27.52 1.44 -1.38
CA GLU A 27 27.09 2.22 -2.52
C GLU A 27 25.60 2.01 -2.81
N ALA A 28 25.12 0.76 -2.71
CA ALA A 28 23.69 0.47 -2.80
C ALA A 28 22.87 1.13 -1.67
N GLU A 29 23.41 1.16 -0.44
CA GLU A 29 22.79 1.82 0.71
C GLU A 29 22.67 3.33 0.47
N ASP A 30 23.80 3.99 0.21
CA ASP A 30 23.87 5.44 -0.02
C ASP A 30 22.98 5.87 -1.21
N TYR A 31 22.95 5.06 -2.27
CA TYR A 31 22.13 5.31 -3.45
C TYR A 31 20.62 5.24 -3.14
N ALA A 32 20.21 4.27 -2.32
CA ALA A 32 18.82 4.14 -1.90
C ALA A 32 18.42 5.19 -0.85
N GLU A 33 19.31 5.56 0.08
CA GLU A 33 19.05 6.64 1.04
C GLU A 33 18.89 7.99 0.34
N THR A 34 19.74 8.28 -0.66
CA THR A 34 19.62 9.48 -1.49
C THR A 34 18.24 9.54 -2.14
N ARG A 35 17.76 8.43 -2.73
CA ARG A 35 16.42 8.33 -3.31
C ARG A 35 15.32 8.61 -2.28
N LEU A 36 15.49 8.17 -1.04
CA LEU A 36 14.52 8.43 0.05
C LEU A 36 14.53 9.86 0.56
N THR A 37 15.64 10.60 0.45
CA THR A 37 15.64 12.03 0.78
C THR A 37 14.78 12.84 -0.21
N GLU A 38 14.83 12.49 -1.49
CA GLU A 38 13.99 13.11 -2.54
C GLU A 38 12.54 12.62 -2.50
N GLN A 39 12.35 11.32 -2.26
CA GLN A 39 11.06 10.65 -2.27
C GLN A 39 10.87 9.88 -0.95
N PRO A 40 10.44 10.57 0.12
CA PRO A 40 10.14 9.91 1.38
C PRO A 40 9.10 8.80 1.16
N LYS A 41 9.40 7.59 1.61
CA LYS A 41 8.59 6.36 1.42
C LYS A 41 8.59 5.80 -0.02
N ASP A 42 9.63 6.08 -0.81
CA ASP A 42 9.85 5.39 -2.09
C ASP A 42 10.02 3.87 -1.86
N ILE A 43 9.10 3.09 -2.42
CA ILE A 43 9.00 1.65 -2.19
C ILE A 43 10.20 0.91 -2.76
N ASP A 44 10.74 1.35 -3.90
CA ASP A 44 11.87 0.65 -4.52
C ASP A 44 13.15 0.92 -3.73
N ALA A 45 13.32 2.15 -3.24
CA ALA A 45 14.44 2.47 -2.36
C ALA A 45 14.39 1.70 -1.03
N GLN A 46 13.20 1.58 -0.41
CA GLN A 46 13.01 0.74 0.78
C GLN A 46 13.30 -0.74 0.48
N THR A 47 12.96 -1.22 -0.72
CA THR A 47 13.27 -2.60 -1.15
C THR A 47 14.77 -2.81 -1.25
N VAL A 48 15.49 -1.89 -1.89
CA VAL A 48 16.96 -1.94 -2.01
C VAL A 48 17.62 -1.91 -0.64
N LEU A 49 17.23 -1.00 0.27
CA LEU A 49 17.77 -0.97 1.64
C LEU A 49 17.52 -2.27 2.40
N CYS A 50 16.32 -2.84 2.28
CA CYS A 50 16.03 -4.12 2.89
C CYS A 50 16.96 -5.22 2.38
N GLN A 51 17.23 -5.26 1.07
CA GLN A 51 18.15 -6.22 0.47
C GLN A 51 19.60 -6.00 0.93
N VAL A 52 20.06 -4.74 1.01
CA VAL A 52 21.39 -4.38 1.56
C VAL A 52 21.55 -4.84 3.00
N TRP A 53 20.60 -4.49 3.88
CA TRP A 53 20.66 -4.85 5.29
C TRP A 53 20.61 -6.37 5.51
N MET A 54 19.88 -7.08 4.67
CA MET A 54 19.88 -8.54 4.66
C MET A 54 21.24 -9.11 4.29
N LYS A 55 21.83 -8.64 3.19
CA LYS A 55 23.14 -9.11 2.70
C LYS A 55 24.28 -8.79 3.66
N THR A 56 24.14 -7.71 4.42
CA THR A 56 25.13 -7.27 5.44
C THR A 56 24.82 -7.77 6.85
N GLY A 57 23.77 -8.58 7.03
CA GLY A 57 23.43 -9.17 8.34
C GLY A 57 22.84 -8.20 9.36
N ARG A 58 22.41 -7.00 8.95
CA ARG A 58 21.76 -5.99 9.81
C ARG A 58 20.28 -6.33 10.07
N ILE A 59 20.03 -7.52 10.61
CA ILE A 59 18.70 -8.06 10.90
C ILE A 59 17.82 -7.14 11.75
N PRO A 60 18.33 -6.39 12.75
CA PRO A 60 17.50 -5.46 13.52
C PRO A 60 16.84 -4.38 12.66
N ARG A 61 17.57 -3.80 11.71
CA ARG A 61 17.04 -2.78 10.78
C ARG A 61 15.98 -3.35 9.83
N VAL A 62 16.20 -4.58 9.37
CA VAL A 62 15.20 -5.29 8.54
C VAL A 62 13.90 -5.48 9.31
N LYS A 63 13.97 -5.89 10.58
CA LYS A 63 12.78 -6.07 11.43
C LYS A 63 12.03 -4.76 11.67
N GLU A 64 12.75 -3.66 11.89
CA GLU A 64 12.19 -2.32 12.07
C GLU A 64 11.38 -1.91 10.81
N LEU A 65 12.01 -1.96 9.64
CA LEU A 65 11.35 -1.64 8.37
C LEU A 65 10.14 -2.54 8.08
N LEU A 66 10.24 -3.84 8.39
CA LEU A 66 9.12 -4.77 8.24
C LEU A 66 7.95 -4.43 9.16
N GLY A 67 8.23 -4.04 10.40
CA GLY A 67 7.21 -3.62 11.37
C GLY A 67 6.42 -2.40 10.88
N GLU A 68 7.11 -1.37 10.35
CA GLU A 68 6.45 -0.19 9.77
C GLU A 68 5.52 -0.56 8.61
N VAL A 69 5.98 -1.47 7.74
CA VAL A 69 5.20 -1.94 6.60
C VAL A 69 3.96 -2.68 7.09
N GLU A 70 4.12 -3.60 8.05
CA GLU A 70 3.05 -4.39 8.69
C GLU A 70 1.99 -3.51 9.34
N GLU A 71 2.41 -2.51 10.11
CA GLU A 71 1.51 -1.54 10.75
C GLU A 71 0.66 -0.83 9.70
N THR A 72 1.32 -0.30 8.66
CA THR A 72 0.62 0.42 7.61
C THR A 72 -0.39 -0.48 6.85
N ILE A 73 -0.16 -1.80 6.76
CA ILE A 73 -1.11 -2.75 6.14
C ILE A 73 -2.27 -3.03 7.06
N THR A 74 -1.96 -3.22 8.34
CA THR A 74 -2.95 -3.42 9.38
C THR A 74 -3.93 -2.25 9.40
N GLU A 75 -3.43 -1.01 9.39
CA GLU A 75 -4.25 0.21 9.29
C GLU A 75 -5.08 0.26 8.01
N LEU A 76 -4.47 0.01 6.85
CA LEU A 76 -5.18 -0.01 5.56
C LEU A 76 -6.32 -1.04 5.56
N SER A 77 -6.08 -2.19 6.18
CA SER A 77 -7.10 -3.23 6.27
C SER A 77 -8.24 -2.81 7.20
N LYS A 78 -7.95 -2.25 8.38
CA LYS A 78 -8.97 -1.69 9.29
C LYS A 78 -9.81 -0.64 8.58
N PHE A 79 -9.19 0.22 7.77
CA PHE A 79 -9.91 1.21 6.96
C PHE A 79 -10.91 0.55 5.99
N HIS A 80 -10.51 -0.50 5.27
CA HIS A 80 -11.42 -1.23 4.39
C HIS A 80 -12.59 -1.88 5.14
N LEU A 81 -12.38 -2.39 6.35
CA LEU A 81 -13.47 -2.91 7.18
C LEU A 81 -14.49 -1.82 7.53
N VAL A 82 -14.01 -0.67 8.03
CA VAL A 82 -14.86 0.47 8.41
C VAL A 82 -15.64 1.00 7.20
N MET A 83 -14.99 1.16 6.05
CA MET A 83 -15.67 1.60 4.83
C MET A 83 -16.75 0.60 4.38
N GLY A 84 -16.49 -0.70 4.48
CA GLY A 84 -17.50 -1.72 4.21
C GLY A 84 -18.70 -1.60 5.14
N ASP A 85 -18.48 -1.41 6.43
CA ASP A 85 -19.55 -1.24 7.43
C ASP A 85 -20.37 0.04 7.21
N VAL A 86 -19.71 1.14 6.84
CA VAL A 86 -20.38 2.42 6.50
C VAL A 86 -21.24 2.25 5.25
N CYS A 87 -20.68 1.70 4.16
CA CYS A 87 -21.42 1.45 2.92
C CYS A 87 -22.63 0.53 3.15
N ARG A 88 -22.46 -0.54 3.94
CA ARG A 88 -23.54 -1.46 4.29
C ARG A 88 -24.68 -0.77 5.03
N LYS A 89 -24.35 0.04 6.04
CA LYS A 89 -25.36 0.82 6.80
C LYS A 89 -26.05 1.86 5.94
N GLY A 90 -25.37 2.40 4.94
CA GLY A 90 -25.91 3.35 3.97
C GLY A 90 -26.70 2.72 2.81
N GLY A 91 -26.89 1.39 2.78
CA GLY A 91 -27.60 0.69 1.70
C GLY A 91 -26.78 0.50 0.41
N LEU A 92 -25.51 0.90 0.41
CA LEU A 92 -24.57 0.76 -0.70
C LEU A 92 -23.95 -0.65 -0.71
N THR A 93 -24.78 -1.65 -1.02
CA THR A 93 -24.45 -3.07 -0.89
C THR A 93 -23.26 -3.49 -1.76
N GLN A 94 -23.17 -2.99 -3.00
CA GLN A 94 -22.08 -3.36 -3.91
C GLN A 94 -20.74 -2.75 -3.49
N GLU A 95 -20.72 -1.51 -3.01
CA GLU A 95 -19.52 -0.88 -2.45
C GLU A 95 -19.07 -1.58 -1.16
N ALA A 96 -20.01 -1.97 -0.31
CA ALA A 96 -19.71 -2.74 0.90
C ALA A 96 -19.01 -4.06 0.56
N ILE A 97 -19.52 -4.79 -0.43
CA ILE A 97 -18.91 -6.03 -0.93
C ILE A 97 -17.46 -5.78 -1.41
N ARG A 98 -17.22 -4.72 -2.20
CA ARG A 98 -15.88 -4.39 -2.69
C ARG A 98 -14.90 -4.10 -1.54
N PHE A 99 -15.32 -3.34 -0.54
CA PHE A 99 -14.47 -3.02 0.62
C PHE A 99 -14.19 -4.23 1.51
N TYR A 100 -15.21 -5.05 1.78
CA TYR A 100 -15.04 -6.28 2.54
C TYR A 100 -14.13 -7.30 1.83
N ARG A 101 -14.23 -7.45 0.50
CA ARG A 101 -13.30 -8.29 -0.28
C ARG A 101 -11.85 -7.81 -0.16
N ARG A 102 -11.61 -6.50 -0.14
CA ARG A 102 -10.26 -5.94 0.10
C ARG A 102 -9.76 -6.22 1.52
N PHE A 103 -10.65 -6.14 2.52
CA PHE A 103 -10.30 -6.49 3.90
C PHE A 103 -9.90 -7.96 4.06
N THR A 104 -10.71 -8.89 3.53
CA THR A 104 -10.45 -10.33 3.64
C THR A 104 -9.19 -10.74 2.86
N ALA A 105 -8.90 -10.09 1.74
CA ALA A 105 -7.67 -10.31 0.98
C ALA A 105 -6.40 -9.87 1.73
N LEU A 106 -6.49 -8.87 2.60
CA LEU A 106 -5.36 -8.41 3.44
C LEU A 106 -5.23 -9.18 4.75
N ASN A 107 -6.28 -9.88 5.19
CA ASN A 107 -6.29 -10.63 6.45
C ASN A 107 -6.71 -12.10 6.26
N PRO A 108 -6.07 -12.86 5.36
CA PRO A 108 -6.46 -14.24 5.09
C PRO A 108 -6.39 -15.08 6.37
N GLY A 109 -7.45 -15.84 6.67
CA GLY A 109 -7.51 -16.75 7.81
C GLY A 109 -7.78 -16.11 9.19
N SER A 110 -7.83 -14.78 9.29
CA SER A 110 -8.16 -14.10 10.54
C SER A 110 -9.61 -14.33 10.98
N GLU A 111 -9.86 -14.32 12.29
CA GLU A 111 -11.22 -14.45 12.83
C GLU A 111 -12.16 -13.36 12.32
N ARG A 112 -11.68 -12.12 12.26
CA ARG A 112 -12.40 -11.00 11.65
C ARG A 112 -12.69 -11.22 10.16
N ALA A 113 -11.77 -11.83 9.40
CA ALA A 113 -12.04 -12.15 8.00
C ALA A 113 -13.13 -13.23 7.85
N ARG A 114 -13.27 -14.16 8.79
CA ARG A 114 -14.39 -15.13 8.79
C ARG A 114 -15.71 -14.41 9.03
N GLU A 115 -15.78 -13.51 10.01
CA GLU A 115 -16.97 -12.69 10.28
C GLU A 115 -17.36 -11.86 9.04
N VAL A 116 -16.39 -11.22 8.39
CA VAL A 116 -16.64 -10.42 7.18
C VAL A 116 -17.04 -11.29 5.99
N SER A 117 -16.49 -12.50 5.87
CA SER A 117 -16.90 -13.46 4.83
C SER A 117 -18.34 -13.94 5.03
N TRP A 118 -18.78 -14.09 6.28
CA TRP A 118 -20.19 -14.33 6.58
C TRP A 118 -21.07 -13.16 6.13
N LYS A 119 -20.69 -11.93 6.48
CA LYS A 119 -21.39 -10.71 6.02
C LYS A 119 -21.50 -10.67 4.49
N LEU A 120 -20.41 -10.96 3.77
CA LEU A 120 -20.40 -11.02 2.30
C LEU A 120 -21.40 -12.04 1.75
N ARG A 121 -21.42 -13.26 2.29
CA ARG A 121 -22.34 -14.32 1.84
C ARG A 121 -23.81 -13.96 2.05
N THR A 122 -24.14 -13.17 3.07
CA THR A 122 -25.50 -12.68 3.30
C THR A 122 -25.92 -11.54 2.37
N MET A 123 -24.95 -10.90 1.70
CA MET A 123 -25.17 -9.75 0.79
C MET A 123 -25.17 -10.15 -0.68
N GLU A 124 -24.52 -11.26 -1.02
CA GLU A 124 -24.52 -11.81 -2.37
C GLU A 124 -25.75 -12.72 -2.56
N PRO A 125 -26.61 -12.49 -3.57
CA PRO A 125 -27.69 -13.43 -3.88
C PRO A 125 -27.09 -14.78 -4.31
N ALA A 126 -27.78 -15.87 -3.97
CA ALA A 126 -27.35 -17.24 -4.25
C ALA A 126 -27.34 -17.56 -5.76
N GLN A 127 -26.29 -17.13 -6.45
CA GLN A 127 -25.78 -17.62 -7.73
C GLN A 127 -24.25 -17.51 -7.56
N GLY A 128 -23.51 -18.61 -7.40
CA GLY A 128 -23.20 -19.49 -8.52
C GLY A 128 -21.89 -19.00 -9.15
N GLU A 129 -20.81 -19.70 -8.81
CA GLU A 129 -19.41 -19.56 -9.26
C GLU A 129 -18.44 -18.62 -8.51
N PRO A 130 -17.21 -19.11 -8.22
CA PRO A 130 -16.14 -18.26 -7.74
C PRO A 130 -15.72 -17.37 -8.91
N LEU A 131 -16.06 -16.08 -8.83
CA LEU A 131 -15.44 -15.07 -9.68
C LEU A 131 -13.93 -15.10 -9.42
N SER A 132 -13.22 -15.80 -10.31
CA SER A 132 -11.80 -15.57 -10.55
C SER A 132 -11.56 -14.06 -10.68
N PRO A 133 -10.38 -13.53 -10.32
CA PRO A 133 -10.14 -12.10 -10.21
C PRO A 133 -10.12 -11.47 -11.61
N ALA A 134 -11.31 -11.22 -12.16
CA ALA A 134 -11.53 -10.46 -13.36
C ALA A 134 -11.66 -9.00 -12.94
N TRP A 135 -10.55 -8.28 -13.07
CA TRP A 135 -10.63 -6.84 -13.31
C TRP A 135 -11.37 -6.63 -14.62
N GLY A 136 -12.49 -5.91 -14.57
CA GLY A 136 -13.06 -5.25 -15.74
C GLY A 136 -14.40 -5.79 -16.22
N SER A 137 -15.23 -4.83 -16.63
CA SER A 137 -16.41 -4.97 -17.47
C SER A 137 -17.64 -5.64 -16.85
N GLY A 138 -18.45 -4.81 -16.19
CA GLY A 138 -19.89 -5.03 -16.06
C GLY A 138 -20.62 -3.87 -16.74
N ALA A 139 -20.68 -3.93 -18.07
CA ALA A 139 -21.60 -3.13 -18.86
C ALA A 139 -23.01 -3.72 -18.67
N GLU A 140 -23.94 -2.91 -18.18
CA GLU A 140 -25.37 -3.17 -18.33
C GLU A 140 -26.05 -1.91 -18.86
N ASP A 141 -26.60 -2.06 -20.07
CA ASP A 141 -27.34 -1.09 -20.87
C ASP A 141 -28.28 -0.21 -20.04
N HIS A 142 -27.97 1.09 -19.98
CA HIS A 142 -28.96 2.12 -19.70
C HIS A 142 -28.83 3.21 -20.76
N GLN A 143 -29.53 3.01 -21.87
CA GLN A 143 -29.68 4.01 -22.91
C GLN A 143 -30.53 5.17 -22.38
N ILE A 144 -29.87 6.14 -21.74
CA ILE A 144 -30.49 7.40 -21.31
C ILE A 144 -30.78 8.20 -22.58
N SER A 145 -32.05 8.55 -22.79
CA SER A 145 -32.49 9.34 -23.95
C SER A 145 -31.69 10.63 -24.07
N SER A 146 -31.33 11.00 -25.31
CA SER A 146 -30.50 12.17 -25.68
C SER A 146 -30.97 13.52 -25.11
N ASP A 147 -32.21 13.59 -24.64
CA ASP A 147 -32.87 14.80 -24.14
C ASP A 147 -32.69 15.03 -22.63
N LEU A 148 -32.05 14.10 -21.91
CA LEU A 148 -31.84 14.20 -20.45
C LEU A 148 -30.40 14.52 -20.03
N TYR A 149 -29.49 14.74 -20.98
CA TYR A 149 -28.08 15.09 -20.72
C TYR A 149 -27.96 16.53 -20.17
N THR A 150 -28.22 16.70 -18.88
CA THR A 150 -28.09 17.97 -18.15
C THR A 150 -26.86 17.97 -17.25
N LEU A 151 -26.28 19.14 -16.98
CA LEU A 151 -25.19 19.29 -16.00
C LEU A 151 -25.58 18.74 -14.61
N THR A 152 -26.85 18.88 -14.23
CA THR A 152 -27.40 18.35 -12.98
C THR A 152 -27.36 16.82 -12.93
N LEU A 153 -27.59 16.16 -14.06
CA LEU A 153 -27.47 14.71 -14.17
C LEU A 153 -26.00 14.27 -14.01
N ALA A 154 -25.06 14.99 -14.63
CA ALA A 154 -23.63 14.73 -14.43
C ALA A 154 -23.22 14.91 -12.96
N GLU A 155 -23.63 16.01 -12.31
CA GLU A 155 -23.38 16.24 -10.88
C GLU A 155 -23.98 15.14 -9.99
N LEU A 156 -25.18 14.66 -10.32
CA LEU A 156 -25.82 13.57 -9.61
C LEU A 156 -24.99 12.28 -9.73
N TYR A 157 -24.52 11.94 -10.93
CA TYR A 157 -23.63 10.80 -11.13
C TYR A 157 -22.30 10.94 -10.39
N ILE A 158 -21.73 12.15 -10.34
CA ILE A 158 -20.51 12.43 -9.56
C ILE A 158 -20.77 12.20 -8.07
N LYS A 159 -21.89 12.71 -7.53
CA LYS A 159 -22.28 12.52 -6.12
C LYS A 159 -22.55 11.06 -5.77
N GLN A 160 -23.08 10.29 -6.72
CA GLN A 160 -23.31 8.85 -6.59
C GLN A 160 -22.05 8.02 -6.92
N ASN A 161 -20.88 8.65 -7.11
CA ASN A 161 -19.60 7.98 -7.38
C ASN A 161 -19.56 7.20 -8.72
N HIS A 162 -20.55 7.41 -9.59
CA HIS A 162 -20.65 6.86 -10.95
C HIS A 162 -19.88 7.74 -11.94
N HIS A 163 -18.55 7.79 -11.78
CA HIS A 163 -17.67 8.68 -12.54
C HIS A 163 -17.64 8.40 -14.06
N ASP A 164 -17.88 7.16 -14.48
CA ASP A 164 -17.89 6.79 -15.90
C ASP A 164 -19.16 7.29 -16.59
N MET A 165 -20.33 7.08 -15.97
CA MET A 165 -21.60 7.64 -16.43
C MET A 165 -21.61 9.18 -16.43
N ALA A 166 -21.02 9.79 -15.39
CA ALA A 166 -20.85 11.25 -15.36
C ALA A 166 -20.03 11.76 -16.55
N ARG A 167 -18.97 11.04 -16.93
CA ARG A 167 -18.12 11.42 -18.08
C ARG A 167 -18.86 11.27 -19.41
N GLU A 168 -19.68 10.23 -19.57
CA GLU A 168 -20.50 10.06 -20.78
C GLU A 168 -21.50 11.20 -20.95
N VAL A 169 -22.20 11.58 -19.88
CA VAL A 169 -23.13 12.72 -19.88
C VAL A 169 -22.40 14.03 -20.21
N LEU A 170 -21.23 14.28 -19.61
CA LEU A 170 -20.45 15.49 -19.84
C LEU A 170 -19.87 15.56 -21.26
N ASN A 171 -19.44 14.43 -21.83
CA ASN A 171 -18.99 14.35 -23.21
C ASN A 171 -20.13 14.61 -24.20
N ALA A 172 -21.33 14.08 -23.93
CA ALA A 172 -22.51 14.35 -24.74
C ALA A 172 -22.91 15.84 -24.70
N ILE A 173 -22.75 16.50 -23.54
CA ILE A 173 -22.96 17.95 -23.39
C ILE A 173 -21.92 18.72 -24.21
N LEU A 174 -20.63 18.37 -24.12
CA LEU A 174 -19.57 19.06 -24.87
C LEU A 174 -19.64 18.84 -26.38
N GLN A 175 -20.21 17.72 -26.85
CA GLN A 175 -20.49 17.51 -28.27
C GLN A 175 -21.58 18.45 -28.80
N LYS A 176 -22.59 18.77 -27.97
CA LYS A 176 -23.67 19.71 -28.34
C LYS A 176 -23.27 21.18 -28.09
N GLU A 177 -22.48 21.43 -27.05
CA GLU A 177 -22.03 22.75 -26.60
C GLU A 177 -20.52 22.76 -26.33
N PRO A 178 -19.69 22.97 -27.36
CA PRO A 178 -18.22 22.96 -27.21
C PRO A 178 -17.68 24.04 -26.26
N ASP A 179 -18.39 25.16 -26.11
CA ASP A 179 -18.01 26.29 -25.24
C ASP A 179 -18.47 26.14 -23.79
N ASN A 180 -19.05 24.99 -23.41
CA ASN A 180 -19.54 24.78 -22.05
C ASN A 180 -18.38 24.56 -21.05
N ARG A 181 -17.87 25.68 -20.51
CA ARG A 181 -16.76 25.69 -19.53
C ARG A 181 -17.04 24.82 -18.30
N LYS A 182 -18.28 24.78 -17.82
CA LYS A 182 -18.66 24.00 -16.63
C LYS A 182 -18.52 22.49 -16.88
N ALA A 183 -18.95 22.02 -18.05
CA ALA A 183 -18.79 20.61 -18.41
C ALA A 183 -17.30 20.23 -18.56
N ALA A 184 -16.49 21.11 -19.16
CA ALA A 184 -15.06 20.90 -19.32
C ALA A 184 -14.31 20.85 -17.97
N ASP A 185 -14.66 21.72 -17.03
CA ASP A 185 -14.07 21.73 -15.69
C ASP A 185 -14.45 20.47 -14.89
N MET A 186 -15.70 20.00 -14.98
CA MET A 186 -16.13 18.75 -14.33
C MET A 186 -15.41 17.52 -14.88
N ILE A 187 -15.12 17.46 -16.18
CA ILE A 187 -14.29 16.38 -16.76
C ILE A 187 -12.87 16.44 -16.23
N ARG A 188 -12.27 17.63 -16.15
CA ARG A 188 -10.91 17.80 -15.60
C ARG A 188 -10.83 17.33 -14.15
N ASP A 189 -11.85 17.64 -13.34
CA ASP A 189 -11.93 17.18 -11.96
C ASP A 189 -12.11 15.66 -11.86
N LEU A 190 -12.93 15.07 -12.74
CA LEU A 190 -13.09 13.61 -12.84
C LEU A 190 -11.80 12.90 -13.26
N ASP A 191 -11.04 13.48 -14.19
CA ASP A 191 -9.75 12.97 -14.64
C ASP A 191 -8.68 13.05 -13.53
N ARG A 192 -8.63 14.16 -12.80
CA ARG A 192 -7.78 14.31 -11.61
C ARG A 192 -8.10 13.24 -10.57
N THR A 193 -9.38 13.09 -10.24
CA THR A 193 -9.84 12.10 -9.23
C THR A 193 -9.56 10.67 -9.68
N ARG A 194 -9.75 10.35 -10.97
CA ARG A 194 -9.42 9.03 -11.54
C ARG A 194 -7.92 8.75 -11.47
N LYS A 195 -7.10 9.75 -11.81
CA LYS A 195 -5.64 9.65 -11.74
C LYS A 195 -5.17 9.40 -10.31
N GLU A 196 -5.70 10.14 -9.34
CA GLU A 196 -5.42 9.93 -7.92
C GLU A 196 -5.82 8.53 -7.45
N ARG A 197 -6.99 8.02 -7.86
CA ARG A 197 -7.41 6.64 -7.53
C ARG A 197 -6.50 5.58 -8.15
N VAL A 198 -6.10 5.76 -9.41
CA VAL A 198 -5.18 4.85 -10.10
C VAL A 198 -3.79 4.89 -9.45
N ASP A 199 -3.31 6.07 -9.06
CA ASP A 199 -2.02 6.22 -8.38
C ASP A 199 -2.05 5.61 -6.97
N GLN A 200 -3.16 5.76 -6.24
CA GLN A 200 -3.40 5.09 -4.96
C GLN A 200 -3.49 3.57 -5.10
N GLU A 201 -4.17 3.06 -6.14
CA GLU A 201 -4.29 1.63 -6.41
C GLU A 201 -2.93 1.03 -6.81
N ARG A 202 -2.17 1.73 -7.65
CA ARG A 202 -0.79 1.36 -7.99
C ARG A 202 0.14 1.40 -6.77
N ALA A 203 -0.01 2.37 -5.87
CA ALA A 203 0.77 2.42 -4.63
C ALA A 203 0.41 1.25 -3.70
N ARG A 204 -0.87 0.88 -3.60
CA ARG A 204 -1.33 -0.31 -2.87
C ARG A 204 -0.79 -1.60 -3.47
N ASP A 205 -0.80 -1.72 -4.79
CA ASP A 205 -0.29 -2.91 -5.49
C ASP A 205 1.23 -3.05 -5.36
N ARG A 206 1.98 -1.94 -5.45
CA ARG A 206 3.42 -1.93 -5.17
C ARG A 206 3.71 -2.37 -3.73
N LYS A 207 2.95 -1.86 -2.77
CA LYS A 207 3.06 -2.26 -1.37
C LYS A 207 2.72 -3.75 -1.16
N LYS A 208 1.74 -4.27 -1.89
CA LYS A 208 1.40 -5.70 -1.89
C LYS A 208 2.50 -6.59 -2.46
N ARG A 209 3.21 -6.12 -3.50
CA ARG A 209 4.36 -6.82 -4.08
C ARG A 209 5.55 -6.83 -3.13
N LEU A 210 5.87 -5.66 -2.55
CA LEU A 210 6.88 -5.52 -1.49
C LEU A 210 6.61 -6.54 -0.38
N LEU A 211 5.37 -6.58 0.12
CA LEU A 211 4.97 -7.56 1.12
C LEU A 211 5.21 -9.01 0.72
N GLY A 212 4.84 -9.36 -0.52
CA GLY A 212 5.03 -10.71 -1.02
C GLY A 212 6.50 -11.12 -1.04
N GLU A 213 7.37 -10.22 -1.47
CA GLU A 213 8.82 -10.45 -1.47
C GLU A 213 9.34 -10.55 -0.03
N LEU A 214 9.05 -9.55 0.81
CA LEU A 214 9.47 -9.53 2.21
C LEU A 214 8.98 -10.76 3.00
N THR A 215 7.75 -11.23 2.73
CA THR A 215 7.19 -12.44 3.34
C THR A 215 7.93 -13.70 2.88
N LYS A 216 8.23 -13.82 1.58
CA LYS A 216 9.06 -14.94 1.07
C LYS A 216 10.44 -14.93 1.71
N TRP A 217 11.05 -13.75 1.87
CA TRP A 217 12.33 -13.59 2.53
C TRP A 217 12.27 -13.96 4.02
N LEU A 218 11.22 -13.58 4.74
CA LEU A 218 10.97 -14.01 6.13
C LEU A 218 10.85 -15.53 6.25
N GLN A 219 10.09 -16.17 5.36
CA GLN A 219 9.95 -17.63 5.35
C GLN A 219 11.29 -18.34 5.08
N ASN A 220 12.12 -17.78 4.20
CA ASN A 220 13.46 -18.30 3.94
C ASN A 220 14.38 -18.14 5.16
N LEU A 221 14.35 -16.99 5.85
CA LEU A 221 15.11 -16.80 7.09
C LEU A 221 14.67 -17.75 8.20
N GLN A 222 13.36 -18.00 8.35
CA GLN A 222 12.84 -18.95 9.33
C GLN A 222 13.28 -20.40 9.03
N ARG A 223 13.36 -20.76 7.75
CA ARG A 223 13.91 -22.06 7.32
C ARG A 223 15.41 -22.19 7.56
N VAL A 224 16.17 -21.12 7.30
CA VAL A 224 17.63 -21.10 7.53
C VAL A 224 17.95 -21.10 9.03
N ASN A 225 17.13 -20.45 9.86
CA ASN A 225 17.22 -20.48 11.32
C ASN A 225 16.44 -21.65 11.95
N GLY A 226 16.38 -22.81 11.29
CA GLY A 226 15.77 -24.05 11.82
C GLY A 226 16.48 -24.67 13.05
N ALA A 227 17.02 -23.85 13.95
CA ALA A 227 17.39 -24.23 15.30
C ALA A 227 16.54 -23.39 16.29
N PRO A 228 15.94 -24.02 17.32
CA PRO A 228 14.98 -23.33 18.17
C PRO A 228 15.68 -22.20 18.93
N ILE A 229 15.15 -20.99 18.80
CA ILE A 229 15.50 -19.87 19.67
C ILE A 229 14.90 -20.20 21.04
N SER A 230 15.66 -20.92 21.87
CA SER A 230 15.36 -21.06 23.28
C SER A 230 15.33 -19.66 23.92
N SER A 231 14.20 -19.40 24.57
CA SER A 231 13.84 -18.18 25.30
C SER A 231 14.98 -17.64 26.18
N PRO A 232 15.22 -16.32 26.27
CA PRO A 232 16.22 -15.77 27.16
C PRO A 232 15.64 -15.66 28.58
N ALA A 233 15.77 -16.72 29.37
CA ALA A 233 15.51 -16.69 30.80
C ALA A 233 16.59 -17.47 31.57
N ALA A 234 17.85 -17.02 31.47
CA ALA A 234 18.89 -17.27 32.47
C ALA A 234 20.17 -16.50 32.12
N ARG A 235 20.28 -15.26 32.59
CA ARG A 235 21.58 -14.68 32.98
C ARG A 235 21.39 -13.93 34.28
N GLN A 236 21.36 -14.68 35.38
CA GLN A 236 21.50 -14.14 36.71
C GLN A 236 22.91 -14.45 37.21
N LYS A 237 23.64 -13.37 37.51
CA LYS A 237 24.79 -13.24 38.43
C LYS A 237 25.99 -14.16 38.24
N MET A 238 27.11 -13.57 37.81
CA MET A 238 28.39 -13.63 38.53
C MET A 238 29.35 -12.59 37.94
N MET A 239 29.54 -11.48 38.67
CA MET A 239 30.76 -10.68 38.62
C MET A 239 31.63 -11.08 39.82
N PRO A 240 32.95 -11.19 39.69
CA PRO A 240 33.84 -10.92 40.79
C PRO A 240 34.46 -9.52 40.64
N ASP A 241 34.56 -8.81 41.76
CA ASP A 241 35.30 -7.55 41.89
C ASP A 241 36.78 -7.74 41.56
N PRO A 242 37.48 -6.63 41.27
CA PRO A 242 38.64 -6.36 42.11
C PRO A 242 38.68 -4.92 42.63
N VAL A 243 38.96 -4.87 43.93
CA VAL A 243 39.44 -3.73 44.72
C VAL A 243 40.87 -3.37 44.32
N PHE A 244 41.19 -2.08 44.32
CA PHE A 244 42.42 -1.38 44.80
C PHE A 244 42.44 -0.01 44.10
N ASP A 245 41.92 1.06 44.69
CA ASP A 245 42.39 1.85 45.84
C ASP A 245 43.60 2.75 45.53
N ASP A 246 43.42 3.99 45.98
CA ASP A 246 44.35 5.09 46.21
C ASP A 246 44.86 6.03 45.08
N ALA A 247 44.38 7.28 45.24
CA ALA A 247 45.19 8.46 45.60
C ALA A 247 45.59 9.48 44.53
N PHE A 248 45.06 10.70 44.74
CA PHE A 248 45.76 12.00 44.69
C PHE A 248 46.31 12.47 43.33
N ASP A 249 46.27 13.73 42.93
CA ASP A 249 45.67 14.97 43.40
C ASP A 249 45.83 15.98 42.25
N ASP A 250 45.02 17.02 42.27
CA ASP A 250 45.30 18.41 41.87
C ASP A 250 46.27 18.76 40.70
N VAL A 251 45.82 19.63 39.79
CA VAL A 251 46.32 21.02 39.66
C VAL A 251 45.81 21.68 38.36
N LYS A 252 45.28 22.89 38.58
CA LYS A 252 44.86 23.94 37.65
C LYS A 252 45.85 24.34 36.55
N SER A 253 45.28 25.10 35.59
CA SER A 253 45.88 26.17 34.77
C SER A 253 46.56 25.79 33.45
N LYS A 254 45.86 26.02 32.34
CA LYS A 254 45.94 27.28 31.57
C LYS A 254 44.84 27.35 30.52
#